data_AF-A0AAE3IZW2-F1
#
_entry.id   AF-A0AAE3IZW2-F1
#
_cell.length_a   1.000
_cell.length_b   1.000
_cell.length_c   1.000
_cell.angle_alpha   90.00
_cell.angle_beta   90.00
_cell.angle_gamma   90.00
#
_symmetry.space_group_name_H-M   'P 1'
#
loop_
_entity.id
_entity.type
_entity.pdbx_description
1 polymer ?
#
loop_
_entity_poly.entity_id
_entity_poly.type
_entity_poly.pdbx_seq_one_letter_code
_entity_poly.pdbx_strand_id
1 'polypeptide(L)'
;MVEWHCQSASELNDTIDSLPPGLLFRGQTKEYLRADGGPDLRSSIDRHGCVPDRMLKWWQYSRFILGTFVKSFDMASDLATDQAILQHYGWRSFFLDASSSAQVAAWFAGHKYKSKREIELVEDCWEDPVFAIREEAFYEPAGDQVACLYAIGGKGLRRNDIDAVDLVEIATEAGSHRCSAQSAFMVGPLNGNLPDDCIVAKIFAPTSVFREFAAQDSSLTQEGLFPPSSSDPFLAALSSVPWVKRYIDEEKVGIDFFDRGLGLPEYNVRSMKRNGPAVCFYRRFWIADTLPEDSVFSETHFYLSGETLFHGAAGSLSEFPKITELLTDVVSVAVELDGLVAYPYAQGGSFAKGIYLERQEDGSILLTELAVEQHGLRPAGFGITRGVYYMPSEEGDWKQISHPEECDCGHETHHRHHLVVASHFENALASGEFTNVRKRIFASEGVTVTSDPAVIEIMKLEDMVTSEK
;
A
#
# COMPACT_ATOMS: atom_id res chain seq x y z
N MET A 1 -32.56 19.16 5.98
CA MET A 1 -31.75 19.29 4.76
C MET A 1 -32.27 20.48 3.97
N VAL A 2 -31.42 21.46 3.68
CA VAL A 2 -31.78 22.66 2.88
C VAL A 2 -31.16 22.51 1.49
N GLU A 3 -31.89 22.92 0.45
CA GLU A 3 -31.39 22.92 -0.93
C GLU A 3 -31.23 24.35 -1.43
N TRP A 4 -30.08 24.63 -2.06
CA TRP A 4 -29.73 25.93 -2.63
C TRP A 4 -29.35 25.80 -4.10
N HIS A 5 -29.71 26.80 -4.90
CA HIS A 5 -29.32 26.88 -6.31
C HIS A 5 -28.60 28.20 -6.55
N CYS A 6 -27.29 28.13 -6.81
CA CYS A 6 -26.44 29.29 -7.04
C CYS A 6 -26.19 29.46 -8.54
N GLN A 7 -26.22 30.70 -9.01
CA GLN A 7 -25.94 31.08 -10.40
C GLN A 7 -24.61 31.82 -10.56
N SER A 8 -23.98 32.23 -9.45
CA SER A 8 -22.68 32.92 -9.45
C SER A 8 -21.78 32.47 -8.30
N ALA A 9 -20.48 32.71 -8.42
CA ALA A 9 -19.52 32.43 -7.35
C ALA A 9 -19.78 33.25 -6.08
N SER A 10 -20.34 34.46 -6.22
CA SER A 10 -20.75 35.29 -5.08
C SER A 10 -21.90 34.66 -4.31
N GLU A 11 -22.96 34.21 -5.00
CA GLU A 11 -24.09 33.53 -4.37
C GLU A 11 -23.65 32.22 -3.68
N LEU A 12 -22.72 31.49 -4.31
CA LEU A 12 -22.14 30.30 -3.71
C LEU A 12 -21.36 30.63 -2.43
N ASN A 13 -20.53 31.68 -2.45
CA ASN A 13 -19.80 32.14 -1.27
C ASN A 13 -20.76 32.53 -0.13
N ASP A 14 -21.76 33.37 -0.42
CA ASP A 14 -22.76 33.79 0.56
C ASP A 14 -23.54 32.61 1.14
N THR A 15 -23.84 31.61 0.30
CA THR A 15 -24.50 30.37 0.74
C THR A 15 -23.62 29.59 1.70
N ILE A 16 -22.33 29.39 1.37
CA ILE A 16 -21.37 28.69 2.24
C ILE A 16 -21.19 29.42 3.56
N ASP A 17 -21.04 30.74 3.54
CA ASP A 17 -20.87 31.58 4.74
C ASP A 17 -22.12 31.56 5.65
N SER A 18 -23.30 31.30 5.09
CA SER A 18 -24.55 31.16 5.85
C SER A 18 -24.67 29.81 6.58
N LEU A 19 -23.86 28.81 6.21
CA LEU A 19 -23.91 27.49 6.82
C LEU A 19 -23.26 27.47 8.22
N PRO A 20 -23.68 26.55 9.10
CA PRO A 20 -22.98 26.34 10.38
C PRO A 20 -21.48 26.08 10.17
N PRO A 21 -20.60 26.52 11.10
CA PRO A 21 -19.18 26.21 11.03
C PRO A 21 -18.91 24.73 11.31
N GLY A 22 -17.76 24.22 10.84
CA GLY A 22 -17.29 22.86 11.10
C GLY A 22 -18.02 21.77 10.30
N LEU A 23 -18.55 22.13 9.12
CA LEU A 23 -19.10 21.17 8.17
C LEU A 23 -17.99 20.59 7.29
N LEU A 24 -18.23 19.37 6.82
CA LEU A 24 -17.41 18.74 5.79
C LEU A 24 -18.12 18.85 4.45
N PHE A 25 -17.36 19.00 3.36
CA PHE A 25 -17.87 19.23 2.03
C PHE A 25 -17.48 18.10 1.08
N ARG A 26 -18.40 17.70 0.21
CA ARG A 26 -18.14 16.77 -0.88
C ARG A 26 -18.72 17.30 -2.19
N GLY A 27 -17.84 17.56 -3.15
CA GLY A 27 -18.22 18.00 -4.49
C GLY A 27 -18.37 16.86 -5.47
N GLN A 28 -19.35 16.99 -6.36
CA GLN A 28 -19.60 16.05 -7.45
C GLN A 28 -19.99 16.81 -8.71
N THR A 29 -19.48 16.37 -9.87
CA THR A 29 -19.77 17.01 -11.17
C THR A 29 -21.23 16.91 -11.62
N LYS A 30 -22.05 16.13 -10.90
CA LYS A 30 -23.51 16.01 -11.01
C LYS A 30 -24.07 15.35 -9.74
N GLU A 31 -25.37 15.43 -9.53
CA GLU A 31 -26.04 14.64 -8.50
C GLU A 31 -26.14 13.17 -8.93
N TYR A 32 -25.81 12.27 -8.00
CA TYR A 32 -26.05 10.84 -8.15
C TYR A 32 -27.16 10.46 -7.19
N LEU A 33 -28.15 9.73 -7.70
CA LEU A 33 -29.35 9.38 -6.96
C LEU A 33 -29.47 7.86 -6.79
N ARG A 34 -29.95 7.46 -5.62
CA ARG A 34 -30.42 6.10 -5.33
C ARG A 34 -31.77 5.84 -6.03
N ALA A 35 -32.22 4.59 -5.98
CA ALA A 35 -33.50 4.19 -6.57
C ALA A 35 -34.72 4.86 -5.91
N ASP A 36 -34.61 5.27 -4.64
CA ASP A 36 -35.63 6.00 -3.89
C ASP A 36 -35.62 7.52 -4.17
N GLY A 37 -34.72 8.01 -5.02
CA GLY A 37 -34.54 9.43 -5.32
C GLY A 37 -33.72 10.22 -4.31
N GLY A 38 -33.18 9.57 -3.27
CA GLY A 38 -32.23 10.20 -2.33
C GLY A 38 -30.79 10.24 -2.85
N PRO A 39 -29.88 11.01 -2.23
CA PRO A 39 -28.47 11.07 -2.63
C PRO A 39 -27.74 9.73 -2.54
N ASP A 40 -27.00 9.37 -3.58
CA ASP A 40 -26.08 8.22 -3.58
C ASP A 40 -24.67 8.66 -3.15
N LEU A 41 -24.39 8.45 -1.86
CA LEU A 41 -23.14 8.72 -1.17
C LEU A 41 -22.60 7.43 -0.52
N ARG A 42 -22.56 6.35 -1.31
CA ARG A 42 -21.91 5.09 -0.91
C ARG A 42 -20.39 5.16 -1.03
N SER A 43 -19.74 4.30 -0.25
CA SER A 43 -18.28 4.08 -0.29
C SER A 43 -17.80 3.56 -1.66
N SER A 44 -16.49 3.58 -1.89
CA SER A 44 -15.92 3.03 -3.14
C SER A 44 -15.99 1.50 -3.18
N ILE A 45 -15.90 0.83 -2.03
CA ILE A 45 -16.00 -0.64 -1.95
C ILE A 45 -17.43 -1.13 -2.23
N ASP A 46 -18.46 -0.42 -1.77
CA ASP A 46 -19.87 -0.77 -2.08
C ASP A 46 -20.20 -0.64 -3.58
N ARG A 47 -19.49 0.25 -4.28
CA ARG A 47 -19.71 0.51 -5.70
C ARG A 47 -18.96 -0.46 -6.62
N HIS A 48 -17.78 -0.92 -6.20
CA HIS A 48 -16.86 -1.64 -7.09
C HIS A 48 -16.38 -3.00 -6.55
N GLY A 49 -16.73 -3.36 -5.32
CA GLY A 49 -16.29 -4.58 -4.66
C GLY A 49 -14.85 -4.52 -4.13
N CYS A 50 -14.52 -5.53 -3.33
CA CYS A 50 -13.20 -5.76 -2.75
C CYS A 50 -12.34 -6.66 -3.65
N VAL A 51 -11.03 -6.39 -3.69
CA VAL A 51 -10.02 -7.34 -4.16
C VAL A 51 -9.13 -7.67 -2.94
N PRO A 52 -9.38 -8.80 -2.24
CA PRO A 52 -8.81 -9.06 -0.91
C PRO A 52 -7.29 -8.93 -0.85
N ASP A 53 -6.56 -9.62 -1.73
CA ASP A 53 -5.08 -9.65 -1.69
C ASP A 53 -4.48 -8.25 -1.88
N ARG A 54 -5.07 -7.48 -2.80
CA ARG A 54 -4.63 -6.11 -3.05
C ARG A 54 -4.99 -5.19 -1.89
N MET A 55 -6.15 -5.39 -1.25
CA MET A 55 -6.55 -4.64 -0.05
C MET A 55 -5.60 -4.90 1.12
N LEU A 56 -5.22 -6.16 1.36
CA LEU A 56 -4.25 -6.55 2.39
C LEU A 56 -2.88 -5.91 2.12
N LYS A 57 -2.38 -6.01 0.88
CA LYS A 57 -1.11 -5.38 0.48
C LYS A 57 -1.13 -3.88 0.76
N TRP A 58 -2.16 -3.19 0.26
CA TRP A 58 -2.36 -1.78 0.52
C TRP A 58 -2.37 -1.46 2.01
N TRP A 59 -3.18 -2.17 2.79
CA TRP A 59 -3.29 -1.97 4.24
C TRP A 59 -1.93 -2.09 4.94
N GLN A 60 -1.14 -3.10 4.60
CA GLN A 60 0.19 -3.27 5.16
C GLN A 60 1.12 -2.09 4.82
N TYR A 61 1.13 -1.63 3.57
CA TYR A 61 1.94 -0.47 3.16
C TYR A 61 1.51 0.82 3.85
N SER A 62 0.21 1.03 4.06
CA SER A 62 -0.28 2.17 4.84
C SER A 62 0.20 2.14 6.28
N ARG A 63 0.18 0.98 6.93
CA ARG A 63 0.71 0.82 8.29
C ARG A 63 2.19 1.13 8.36
N PHE A 64 2.98 0.67 7.38
CA PHE A 64 4.40 1.01 7.32
C PHE A 64 4.62 2.51 7.16
N ILE A 65 3.87 3.16 6.28
CA ILE A 65 3.99 4.61 6.04
C ILE A 65 3.62 5.39 7.30
N LEU A 66 2.48 5.07 7.91
CA LEU A 66 2.02 5.71 9.14
C LEU A 66 3.03 5.49 10.28
N GLY A 67 3.47 4.25 10.50
CA GLY A 67 4.48 3.94 11.52
C GLY A 67 5.84 4.60 11.28
N THR A 68 6.16 4.98 10.04
CA THR A 68 7.42 5.66 9.70
C THR A 68 7.31 7.18 9.89
N PHE A 69 6.21 7.79 9.43
CA PHE A 69 6.11 9.24 9.30
C PHE A 69 5.26 9.90 10.38
N VAL A 70 4.49 9.14 11.17
CA VAL A 70 3.56 9.66 12.17
C VAL A 70 4.02 9.25 13.57
N LYS A 71 4.58 10.20 14.32
CA LYS A 71 5.25 9.94 15.62
C LYS A 71 4.36 9.31 16.70
N SER A 72 3.05 9.50 16.64
CA SER A 72 2.09 9.01 17.63
C SER A 72 1.18 7.89 17.10
N PHE A 73 1.53 7.27 15.98
CA PHE A 73 0.70 6.22 15.40
C PHE A 73 0.83 4.92 16.20
N ASP A 74 -0.26 4.50 16.84
CA ASP A 74 -0.38 3.20 17.47
C ASP A 74 -0.99 2.18 16.48
N MET A 75 -0.15 1.24 16.03
CA MET A 75 -0.52 0.16 15.14
C MET A 75 -1.66 -0.73 15.67
N ALA A 76 -1.92 -0.73 16.98
CA ALA A 76 -2.93 -1.57 17.61
C ALA A 76 -4.34 -0.95 17.61
N SER A 77 -4.48 0.37 17.41
CA SER A 77 -5.74 1.06 17.74
C SER A 77 -6.46 1.76 16.58
N ASP A 78 -5.85 1.93 15.40
CA ASP A 78 -6.42 2.84 14.38
C ASP A 78 -6.56 2.25 12.97
N LEU A 79 -7.35 1.17 12.88
CA LEU A 79 -7.75 0.55 11.61
C LEU A 79 -8.50 1.52 10.68
N ALA A 80 -9.23 2.48 11.26
CA ALA A 80 -9.97 3.47 10.51
C ALA A 80 -9.02 4.40 9.75
N THR A 81 -7.99 4.93 10.42
CA THR A 81 -6.96 5.77 9.77
C THR A 81 -6.14 4.99 8.74
N ASP A 82 -5.79 3.73 9.03
CA ASP A 82 -5.13 2.83 8.07
C ASP A 82 -5.91 2.72 6.75
N GLN A 83 -7.22 2.57 6.81
CA GLN A 83 -8.07 2.44 5.62
C GLN A 83 -8.44 3.77 4.99
N ALA A 84 -8.53 4.83 5.80
CA ALA A 84 -8.82 6.18 5.36
C ALA A 84 -7.71 6.74 4.46
N ILE A 85 -6.44 6.58 4.89
CA ILE A 85 -5.28 7.02 4.10
C ILE A 85 -5.18 6.27 2.76
N LEU A 86 -5.53 4.98 2.74
CA LEU A 86 -5.54 4.16 1.52
C LEU A 86 -6.41 4.73 0.42
N GLN A 87 -7.64 5.10 0.80
CA GLN A 87 -8.57 5.64 -0.16
C GLN A 87 -8.07 6.94 -0.76
N HIS A 88 -7.49 7.79 0.06
CA HIS A 88 -7.01 9.10 -0.37
C HIS A 88 -5.90 9.01 -1.43
N TYR A 89 -5.11 7.94 -1.41
CA TYR A 89 -4.06 7.70 -2.41
C TYR A 89 -4.52 6.96 -3.67
N GLY A 90 -5.76 6.45 -3.69
CA GLY A 90 -6.39 5.89 -4.88
C GLY A 90 -6.92 4.46 -4.74
N TRP A 91 -6.85 3.86 -3.55
CA TRP A 91 -7.43 2.55 -3.30
C TRP A 91 -8.93 2.63 -2.95
N ARG A 92 -9.62 1.49 -2.99
CA ARG A 92 -11.03 1.38 -2.59
C ARG A 92 -11.12 1.15 -1.09
N SER A 93 -12.07 1.78 -0.41
CA SER A 93 -12.31 1.56 1.02
C SER A 93 -13.79 1.77 1.39
N PHE A 94 -14.08 1.59 2.67
CA PHE A 94 -15.39 1.80 3.30
C PHE A 94 -15.70 3.28 3.59
N PHE A 95 -14.78 4.19 3.30
CA PHE A 95 -14.92 5.60 3.63
C PHE A 95 -15.42 6.44 2.45
N LEU A 96 -15.85 7.65 2.76
CA LEU A 96 -16.26 8.68 1.82
C LEU A 96 -15.29 9.86 1.92
N ASP A 97 -14.65 10.23 0.81
CA ASP A 97 -13.81 11.43 0.78
C ASP A 97 -14.65 12.70 1.00
N ALA A 98 -14.20 13.54 1.92
CA ALA A 98 -14.72 14.86 2.17
C ALA A 98 -13.55 15.84 2.40
N SER A 99 -13.85 17.13 2.41
CA SER A 99 -12.88 18.19 2.72
C SER A 99 -13.47 19.15 3.72
N SER A 100 -12.66 19.67 4.65
CA SER A 100 -13.07 20.81 5.47
C SER A 100 -13.07 22.12 4.67
N SER A 101 -12.50 22.14 3.46
CA SER A 101 -12.51 23.29 2.55
C SER A 101 -13.62 23.15 1.50
N ALA A 102 -14.57 24.10 1.53
CA ALA A 102 -15.60 24.20 0.50
C ALA A 102 -15.01 24.50 -0.89
N GLN A 103 -13.88 25.22 -0.97
CA GLN A 103 -13.21 25.52 -2.24
C GLN A 103 -12.56 24.28 -2.86
N VAL A 104 -11.93 23.43 -2.06
CA VAL A 104 -11.40 22.12 -2.53
C VAL A 104 -12.55 21.25 -3.05
N ALA A 105 -13.64 21.14 -2.28
CA ALA A 105 -14.80 20.37 -2.71
C ALA A 105 -15.45 20.97 -3.98
N ALA A 106 -15.52 22.30 -4.10
CA ALA A 106 -15.96 22.97 -5.32
C ALA A 106 -15.05 22.67 -6.52
N TRP A 107 -13.73 22.58 -6.32
CA TRP A 107 -12.80 22.18 -7.38
C TRP A 107 -13.18 20.81 -7.94
N PHE A 108 -13.46 19.82 -7.09
CA PHE A 108 -13.94 18.49 -7.51
C PHE A 108 -15.33 18.50 -8.13
N ALA A 109 -16.21 19.43 -7.75
CA ALA A 109 -17.50 19.64 -8.42
C ALA A 109 -17.34 20.25 -9.83
N GLY A 110 -16.29 21.06 -10.03
CA GLY A 110 -15.98 21.74 -11.29
C GLY A 110 -15.13 20.94 -12.29
N HIS A 111 -14.48 19.85 -11.84
CA HIS A 111 -13.54 19.06 -12.64
C HIS A 111 -13.91 17.57 -12.66
N LYS A 112 -13.74 16.94 -13.81
CA LYS A 112 -14.03 15.52 -14.03
C LYS A 112 -12.75 14.70 -14.02
N TYR A 113 -12.72 13.66 -13.20
CA TYR A 113 -11.66 12.66 -13.21
C TYR A 113 -11.64 11.87 -14.52
N LYS A 114 -10.45 11.69 -15.07
CA LYS A 114 -10.13 10.75 -16.14
C LYS A 114 -8.91 9.93 -15.74
N SER A 115 -8.91 8.67 -16.17
CA SER A 115 -7.70 7.88 -16.22
C SER A 115 -7.57 7.21 -17.58
N LYS A 116 -6.32 6.93 -17.95
CA LYS A 116 -5.98 6.14 -19.11
C LYS A 116 -4.83 5.22 -18.75
N ARG A 117 -4.89 4.03 -19.32
CA ARG A 117 -3.83 3.05 -19.18
C ARG A 117 -2.79 3.30 -20.24
N GLU A 118 -1.56 3.54 -19.82
CA GLU A 118 -0.43 3.83 -20.69
C GLU A 118 0.62 2.74 -20.61
N ILE A 119 1.27 2.49 -21.74
CA ILE A 119 2.41 1.57 -21.85
C ILE A 119 3.59 2.37 -22.37
N GLU A 120 4.63 2.47 -21.57
CA GLU A 120 5.83 3.21 -21.91
C GLU A 120 7.01 2.25 -22.03
N LEU A 121 7.77 2.34 -23.13
CA LEU A 121 9.07 1.69 -23.23
C LEU A 121 10.10 2.56 -22.49
N VAL A 122 10.64 2.02 -21.40
CA VAL A 122 11.65 2.68 -20.57
C VAL A 122 12.85 1.76 -20.37
N GLU A 123 13.95 2.33 -19.93
CA GLU A 123 15.15 1.61 -19.54
C GLU A 123 15.24 1.52 -18.00
N ASP A 124 15.77 0.41 -17.50
CA ASP A 124 16.19 0.31 -16.10
C ASP A 124 17.56 1.01 -15.87
N CYS A 125 18.11 0.90 -14.66
CA CYS A 125 19.39 1.54 -14.34
C CYS A 125 20.58 0.99 -15.13
N TRP A 126 20.43 -0.13 -15.82
CA TRP A 126 21.44 -0.82 -16.61
C TRP A 126 21.19 -0.74 -18.12
N GLU A 127 20.26 0.11 -18.55
CA GLU A 127 19.89 0.30 -19.96
C GLU A 127 19.12 -0.90 -20.55
N ASP A 128 18.59 -1.79 -19.71
CA ASP A 128 17.72 -2.87 -20.20
C ASP A 128 16.30 -2.36 -20.45
N PRO A 129 15.71 -2.68 -21.62
CA PRO A 129 14.38 -2.22 -21.97
C PRO A 129 13.30 -2.98 -21.20
N VAL A 130 12.29 -2.24 -20.76
CA VAL A 130 11.06 -2.77 -20.14
C VAL A 130 9.84 -1.98 -20.60
N PHE A 131 8.69 -2.65 -20.73
CA PHE A 131 7.40 -1.97 -20.91
C PHE A 131 6.76 -1.71 -19.55
N ALA A 132 6.79 -0.46 -19.09
CA ALA A 132 6.14 -0.03 -17.85
C ALA A 132 4.67 0.32 -18.11
N ILE A 133 3.76 -0.34 -17.39
CA ILE A 133 2.32 -0.11 -17.51
C ILE A 133 1.83 0.74 -16.34
N ARG A 134 1.29 1.91 -16.67
CA ARG A 134 0.83 2.91 -15.68
C ARG A 134 -0.64 3.22 -15.85
N GLU A 135 -1.26 3.66 -14.76
CA GLU A 135 -2.55 4.35 -14.80
C GLU A 135 -2.29 5.86 -14.67
N GLU A 136 -2.26 6.55 -15.81
CA GLU A 136 -2.18 8.00 -15.83
C GLU A 136 -3.55 8.57 -15.45
N ALA A 137 -3.58 9.44 -14.45
CA ALA A 137 -4.79 10.05 -13.93
C ALA A 137 -4.71 11.57 -14.04
N PHE A 138 -5.82 12.20 -14.39
CA PHE A 138 -5.89 13.65 -14.48
C PHE A 138 -7.32 14.15 -14.35
N TYR A 139 -7.47 15.43 -14.07
CA TYR A 139 -8.72 16.13 -14.00
C TYR A 139 -8.79 17.15 -15.13
N GLU A 140 -9.91 17.18 -15.82
CA GLU A 140 -10.22 18.21 -16.82
C GLU A 140 -11.44 19.02 -16.36
N PRO A 141 -11.59 20.28 -16.81
CA PRO A 141 -12.81 21.03 -16.57
C PRO A 141 -14.04 20.23 -17.01
N ALA A 142 -14.99 20.05 -16.10
CA ALA A 142 -16.24 19.36 -16.42
C ALA A 142 -17.07 20.21 -17.39
N GLY A 143 -17.84 19.57 -18.28
CA GLY A 143 -18.71 20.26 -19.23
C GLY A 143 -19.79 21.13 -18.56
N ASP A 144 -20.57 21.82 -19.39
CA ASP A 144 -21.65 22.69 -18.93
C ASP A 144 -22.83 21.86 -18.41
N GLN A 145 -22.80 21.55 -17.12
CA GLN A 145 -23.88 20.87 -16.41
C GLN A 145 -24.05 21.43 -15.00
N VAL A 146 -25.13 21.04 -14.32
CA VAL A 146 -25.35 21.34 -12.90
C VAL A 146 -24.61 20.32 -12.06
N ALA A 147 -23.66 20.80 -11.26
CA ALA A 147 -22.93 20.04 -10.27
C ALA A 147 -23.56 20.21 -8.89
N CYS A 148 -23.11 19.41 -7.92
CA CYS A 148 -23.64 19.38 -6.56
C CYS A 148 -22.51 19.39 -5.54
N LEU A 149 -22.69 20.18 -4.48
CA LEU A 149 -21.87 20.19 -3.28
C LEU A 149 -22.74 19.79 -2.08
N TYR A 150 -22.34 18.74 -1.38
CA TYR A 150 -22.98 18.31 -0.14
C TYR A 150 -22.25 18.90 1.06
N ALA A 151 -23.00 19.48 1.99
CA ALA A 151 -22.50 19.89 3.29
C ALA A 151 -22.94 18.87 4.36
N ILE A 152 -21.96 18.21 4.97
CA ILE A 152 -22.13 17.09 5.90
C ILE A 152 -21.88 17.59 7.32
N GLY A 153 -22.82 17.30 8.23
CA GLY A 153 -22.79 17.80 9.61
C GLY A 153 -22.32 16.76 10.61
N GLY A 154 -21.31 17.11 11.41
CA GLY A 154 -20.77 16.22 12.46
C GLY A 154 -21.78 15.78 13.51
N LYS A 155 -22.88 16.53 13.73
CA LYS A 155 -23.98 16.10 14.63
C LYS A 155 -24.74 14.89 14.07
N GLY A 156 -24.95 14.84 12.75
CA GLY A 156 -25.61 13.70 12.10
C GLY A 156 -24.69 12.48 12.08
N LEU A 157 -23.40 12.70 11.78
CA LEU A 157 -22.39 11.63 11.84
C LEU A 157 -22.34 10.95 13.21
N ARG A 158 -22.16 11.73 14.30
CA ARG A 158 -22.14 11.20 15.67
C ARG A 158 -23.44 10.48 16.08
N ARG A 159 -24.59 10.92 15.59
CA ARG A 159 -25.87 10.25 15.89
C ARG A 159 -25.95 8.87 15.26
N ASN A 160 -25.36 8.71 14.09
CA ASN A 160 -25.36 7.47 13.33
C ASN A 160 -24.13 6.60 13.61
N ASP A 161 -23.32 6.94 14.61
CA ASP A 161 -22.07 6.23 14.95
C ASP A 161 -21.10 6.16 13.76
N ILE A 162 -21.01 7.26 12.99
CA ILE A 162 -20.10 7.40 11.85
C ILE A 162 -18.99 8.37 12.26
N ASP A 163 -17.75 7.93 12.12
CA ASP A 163 -16.58 8.77 12.37
C ASP A 163 -16.24 9.66 11.17
N ALA A 164 -15.43 10.69 11.45
CA ALA A 164 -14.80 11.52 10.44
C ALA A 164 -13.33 11.66 10.82
N VAL A 165 -12.47 10.92 10.13
CA VAL A 165 -11.02 10.94 10.36
C VAL A 165 -10.45 12.18 9.69
N ASP A 166 -9.82 13.06 10.47
CA ASP A 166 -9.06 14.19 9.95
C ASP A 166 -7.69 13.70 9.47
N LEU A 167 -7.50 13.66 8.15
CA LEU A 167 -6.21 13.23 7.58
C LEU A 167 -5.17 14.36 7.57
N VAL A 168 -5.54 15.59 7.92
CA VAL A 168 -4.63 16.73 8.08
C VAL A 168 -3.88 16.64 9.41
N GLU A 169 -4.48 16.04 10.44
CA GLU A 169 -3.81 15.78 11.73
C GLU A 169 -2.68 14.75 11.62
N ILE A 170 -2.57 14.05 10.48
CA ILE A 170 -1.42 13.23 10.11
C ILE A 170 -0.25 14.16 9.78
N ALA A 171 0.30 14.80 10.81
CA ALA A 171 1.40 15.73 10.70
C ALA A 171 2.71 14.97 10.42
N THR A 172 3.30 15.24 9.26
CA THR A 172 4.67 14.81 8.95
C THR A 172 5.60 16.01 9.08
N GLU A 173 6.80 15.80 9.65
CA GLU A 173 7.86 16.83 9.61
C GLU A 173 8.44 17.01 8.19
N ALA A 174 8.07 16.12 7.26
CA ALA A 174 8.61 16.04 5.92
C ALA A 174 7.54 16.35 4.85
N GLY A 175 7.83 17.32 3.99
CA GLY A 175 7.12 17.55 2.73
C GLY A 175 5.67 18.03 2.84
N SER A 176 5.03 18.13 1.68
CA SER A 176 3.60 18.45 1.55
C SER A 176 2.87 17.19 1.10
N HIS A 177 2.11 16.57 2.01
CA HIS A 177 1.31 15.39 1.70
C HIS A 177 -0.06 15.76 1.15
N ARG A 178 -0.61 14.90 0.28
CA ARG A 178 -1.90 15.10 -0.41
C ARG A 178 -3.05 15.44 0.55
N CYS A 179 -3.12 14.78 1.72
CA CYS A 179 -4.20 15.01 2.67
C CYS A 179 -4.28 16.47 3.13
N SER A 180 -3.14 17.10 3.42
CA SER A 180 -3.06 18.51 3.80
C SER A 180 -3.47 19.43 2.64
N ALA A 181 -2.98 19.15 1.42
CA ALA A 181 -3.32 19.94 0.23
C ALA A 181 -4.82 19.95 -0.08
N GLN A 182 -5.52 18.86 0.24
CA GLN A 182 -6.96 18.72 0.00
C GLN A 182 -7.82 19.02 1.24
N SER A 183 -7.20 19.40 2.37
CA SER A 183 -7.89 19.54 3.67
C SER A 183 -8.77 18.32 3.96
N ALA A 184 -8.20 17.13 3.77
CA ALA A 184 -8.93 15.89 3.57
C ALA A 184 -9.50 15.30 4.87
N PHE A 185 -10.74 14.85 4.78
CA PHE A 185 -11.43 14.07 5.79
C PHE A 185 -11.98 12.79 5.19
N MET A 186 -12.00 11.72 5.97
CA MET A 186 -12.62 10.45 5.59
C MET A 186 -13.82 10.17 6.47
N VAL A 187 -15.01 10.21 5.89
CA VAL A 187 -16.27 9.95 6.61
C VAL A 187 -16.59 8.46 6.51
N GLY A 188 -16.66 7.77 7.65
CA GLY A 188 -16.87 6.32 7.70
C GLY A 188 -16.29 5.69 8.96
N PRO A 189 -16.15 4.35 9.00
CA PRO A 189 -16.49 3.42 7.92
C PRO A 189 -18.00 3.39 7.64
N LEU A 190 -18.39 3.31 6.37
CA LEU A 190 -19.78 3.20 5.95
C LEU A 190 -20.14 1.74 5.66
N ASN A 191 -21.33 1.33 6.08
CA ASN A 191 -21.98 0.09 5.65
C ASN A 191 -23.19 0.44 4.77
N GLY A 192 -22.93 0.72 3.49
CA GLY A 192 -23.91 1.25 2.56
C GLY A 192 -23.84 2.76 2.39
N ASN A 193 -25.00 3.41 2.25
CA ASN A 193 -25.06 4.84 1.95
C ASN A 193 -24.87 5.69 3.21
N LEU A 194 -24.24 6.86 3.09
CA LEU A 194 -24.30 7.88 4.14
C LEU A 194 -25.78 8.19 4.48
N PRO A 195 -26.21 8.15 5.75
CA PRO A 195 -27.57 8.51 6.13
C PRO A 195 -27.95 9.93 5.71
N ASP A 196 -29.17 10.11 5.20
CA ASP A 196 -29.61 11.40 4.66
C ASP A 196 -29.64 12.51 5.72
N ASP A 197 -29.82 12.17 7.00
CA ASP A 197 -29.82 13.14 8.11
C ASP A 197 -28.41 13.64 8.49
N CYS A 198 -27.35 13.04 7.93
CA CYS A 198 -25.99 13.57 7.98
C CYS A 198 -25.79 14.75 7.03
N ILE A 199 -26.67 14.94 6.03
CA ILE A 199 -26.58 16.00 5.03
C ILE A 199 -27.35 17.22 5.53
N VAL A 200 -26.61 18.28 5.84
CA VAL A 200 -27.17 19.56 6.31
C VAL A 200 -27.72 20.35 5.13
N ALA A 201 -26.97 20.42 4.04
CA ALA A 201 -27.37 21.14 2.83
C ALA A 201 -26.90 20.45 1.55
N LYS A 202 -27.66 20.67 0.47
CA LYS A 202 -27.21 20.44 -0.91
C LYS A 202 -27.16 21.78 -1.63
N ILE A 203 -26.07 22.04 -2.32
CA ILE A 203 -25.87 23.27 -3.07
C ILE A 203 -25.62 22.89 -4.51
N PHE A 204 -26.49 23.37 -5.40
CA PHE A 204 -26.42 23.13 -6.84
C PHE A 204 -25.96 24.39 -7.54
N ALA A 205 -25.04 24.24 -8.49
CA ALA A 205 -24.61 25.33 -9.36
C ALA A 205 -24.06 24.77 -10.67
N PRO A 206 -23.99 25.58 -11.75
CA PRO A 206 -23.21 25.21 -12.92
C PRO A 206 -21.76 24.87 -12.55
N THR A 207 -21.15 23.90 -13.24
CA THR A 207 -19.74 23.53 -13.04
C THR A 207 -18.79 24.72 -13.19
N SER A 208 -19.11 25.68 -14.06
CA SER A 208 -18.37 26.94 -14.22
C SER A 208 -18.36 27.80 -12.97
N VAL A 209 -19.46 27.88 -12.23
CA VAL A 209 -19.58 28.62 -10.97
C VAL A 209 -18.70 28.00 -9.89
N PHE A 210 -18.69 26.67 -9.78
CA PHE A 210 -17.81 25.97 -8.85
C PHE A 210 -16.32 26.16 -9.19
N ARG A 211 -15.96 26.17 -10.49
CA ARG A 211 -14.60 26.47 -10.92
C ARG A 211 -14.19 27.91 -10.59
N GLU A 212 -15.08 28.87 -10.82
CA GLU A 212 -14.84 30.28 -10.50
C GLU A 212 -14.65 30.48 -8.98
N PHE A 213 -15.49 29.83 -8.16
CA PHE A 213 -15.35 29.86 -6.71
C PHE A 213 -14.05 29.21 -6.22
N ALA A 214 -13.67 28.05 -6.76
CA ALA A 214 -12.41 27.41 -6.42
C ALA A 214 -11.19 28.25 -6.86
N ALA A 215 -11.26 28.93 -8.01
CA ALA A 215 -10.17 29.76 -8.54
C ALA A 215 -9.87 31.02 -7.72
N GLN A 216 -10.70 31.35 -6.70
CA GLN A 216 -10.39 32.39 -5.72
C GLN A 216 -9.15 32.03 -4.88
N ASP A 217 -8.85 30.74 -4.74
CA ASP A 217 -7.56 30.25 -4.27
C ASP A 217 -6.74 29.74 -5.45
N SER A 218 -5.71 30.52 -5.81
CA SER A 218 -4.81 30.20 -6.93
C SER A 218 -3.98 28.93 -6.73
N SER A 219 -3.90 28.40 -5.51
CA SER A 219 -3.17 27.15 -5.22
C SER A 219 -3.95 25.90 -5.63
N LEU A 220 -5.27 26.00 -5.83
CA LEU A 220 -6.16 24.90 -6.20
C LEU A 220 -6.03 24.50 -7.67
N THR A 221 -4.87 23.95 -7.99
CA THR A 221 -4.53 23.33 -9.28
C THR A 221 -4.41 21.82 -9.10
N GLN A 222 -4.37 21.05 -10.19
CA GLN A 222 -4.12 19.61 -10.09
C GLN A 222 -2.79 19.32 -9.38
N GLU A 223 -1.71 20.02 -9.73
CA GLU A 223 -0.40 19.85 -9.08
C GLU A 223 -0.43 20.25 -7.59
N GLY A 224 -1.21 21.29 -7.25
CA GLY A 224 -1.41 21.72 -5.86
C GLY A 224 -2.16 20.68 -5.03
N LEU A 225 -3.26 20.12 -5.55
CA LEU A 225 -4.09 19.12 -4.87
C LEU A 225 -3.46 17.72 -4.88
N PHE A 226 -2.63 17.41 -5.86
CA PHE A 226 -1.96 16.13 -6.04
C PHE A 226 -0.45 16.33 -6.14
N PRO A 227 0.22 16.65 -5.01
CA PRO A 227 1.65 16.88 -5.00
C PRO A 227 2.43 15.67 -5.56
N PRO A 228 3.52 15.89 -6.31
CA PRO A 228 4.35 14.81 -6.84
C PRO A 228 5.11 14.08 -5.73
N SER A 229 5.64 12.89 -6.04
CA SER A 229 6.45 12.09 -5.10
C SER A 229 7.71 12.80 -4.61
N SER A 230 8.21 13.82 -5.33
CA SER A 230 9.33 14.64 -4.88
C SER A 230 8.99 15.54 -3.68
N SER A 231 7.70 15.77 -3.40
CA SER A 231 7.23 16.61 -2.29
C SER A 231 6.31 15.86 -1.33
N ASP A 232 5.65 14.79 -1.77
CA ASP A 232 4.77 13.96 -0.96
C ASP A 232 5.50 12.66 -0.56
N PRO A 233 5.95 12.52 0.71
CA PRO A 233 6.69 11.34 1.16
C PRO A 233 5.84 10.06 1.17
N PHE A 234 4.50 10.17 1.31
CA PHE A 234 3.63 9.00 1.27
C PHE A 234 3.52 8.49 -0.16
N LEU A 235 3.34 9.41 -1.11
CA LEU A 235 3.35 9.03 -2.53
C LEU A 235 4.71 8.45 -2.93
N ALA A 236 5.82 9.00 -2.41
CA ALA A 236 7.17 8.48 -2.66
C ALA A 236 7.31 7.04 -2.17
N ALA A 237 6.88 6.75 -0.94
CA ALA A 237 6.91 5.41 -0.36
C ALA A 237 5.97 4.43 -1.09
N LEU A 238 4.75 4.85 -1.44
CA LEU A 238 3.84 4.02 -2.25
C LEU A 238 4.41 3.74 -3.64
N SER A 239 5.14 4.70 -4.22
CA SER A 239 5.73 4.58 -5.56
C SER A 239 7.03 3.77 -5.58
N SER A 240 7.64 3.51 -4.42
CA SER A 240 8.87 2.68 -4.29
C SER A 240 8.57 1.19 -4.28
N VAL A 241 7.29 0.81 -4.14
CA VAL A 241 6.87 -0.60 -4.27
C VAL A 241 7.31 -1.15 -5.61
N PRO A 242 7.97 -2.33 -5.64
CA PRO A 242 8.47 -2.93 -6.87
C PRO A 242 7.40 -3.02 -7.95
N TRP A 243 7.85 -2.77 -9.17
CA TRP A 243 7.09 -3.13 -10.36
C TRP A 243 7.10 -4.64 -10.50
N VAL A 244 5.98 -5.23 -10.88
CA VAL A 244 5.84 -6.70 -10.96
C VAL A 244 5.69 -7.11 -12.41
N LYS A 245 6.50 -8.07 -12.85
CA LYS A 245 6.40 -8.64 -14.20
C LYS A 245 5.02 -9.21 -14.42
N ARG A 246 4.42 -8.86 -15.56
CA ARG A 246 3.24 -9.53 -16.08
C ARG A 246 3.66 -10.77 -16.86
N TYR A 247 3.17 -11.92 -16.43
CA TYR A 247 3.26 -13.17 -17.18
C TYR A 247 2.07 -13.25 -18.13
N ILE A 248 2.34 -13.35 -19.44
CA ILE A 248 1.34 -13.49 -20.51
C ILE A 248 1.59 -14.86 -21.15
N ASP A 249 0.53 -15.63 -21.39
CA ASP A 249 0.61 -17.02 -21.89
C ASP A 249 0.94 -17.12 -23.40
N GLU A 250 0.98 -15.99 -24.12
CA GLU A 250 1.27 -15.93 -25.56
C GLU A 250 2.76 -15.64 -25.83
N GLU A 251 3.19 -15.93 -27.07
CA GLU A 251 4.58 -15.94 -27.56
C GLU A 251 5.52 -14.94 -26.85
N LYS A 252 6.72 -15.42 -26.48
CA LYS A 252 7.79 -14.61 -25.85
C LYS A 252 8.01 -13.31 -26.62
N VAL A 253 7.40 -12.23 -26.14
CA VAL A 253 7.71 -10.87 -26.57
C VAL A 253 9.15 -10.61 -26.12
N GLY A 254 9.99 -10.04 -26.99
CA GLY A 254 11.42 -9.83 -26.68
C GLY A 254 11.70 -8.84 -25.53
N ILE A 255 10.67 -8.12 -25.06
CA ILE A 255 10.73 -7.16 -23.96
C ILE A 255 9.56 -7.45 -23.02
N ASP A 256 9.85 -7.52 -21.72
CA ASP A 256 8.87 -7.86 -20.69
C ASP A 256 8.00 -6.65 -20.29
N PHE A 257 6.76 -6.94 -19.88
CA PHE A 257 5.81 -5.96 -19.36
C PHE A 257 5.78 -5.98 -17.84
N PHE A 258 5.67 -4.80 -17.22
CA PHE A 258 5.65 -4.63 -15.77
C PHE A 258 4.51 -3.73 -15.33
N ASP A 259 3.76 -4.17 -14.31
CA ASP A 259 2.70 -3.40 -13.67
C ASP A 259 3.19 -2.72 -12.38
N ARG A 260 2.58 -1.59 -12.03
CA ARG A 260 2.74 -1.00 -10.70
C ARG A 260 2.25 -1.96 -9.62
N GLY A 261 3.09 -2.26 -8.63
CA GLY A 261 2.77 -3.22 -7.55
C GLY A 261 1.52 -2.89 -6.73
N LEU A 262 1.16 -1.60 -6.60
CA LEU A 262 -0.05 -1.15 -5.89
C LEU A 262 -1.19 -0.65 -6.81
N GLY A 263 -0.94 -0.46 -8.11
CA GLY A 263 -1.92 0.13 -9.03
C GLY A 263 -2.31 1.57 -8.67
N LEU A 264 -1.32 2.44 -8.50
CA LEU A 264 -1.50 3.85 -8.14
C LEU A 264 -1.98 4.68 -9.34
N PRO A 265 -2.97 5.58 -9.16
CA PRO A 265 -3.25 6.63 -10.12
C PRO A 265 -2.13 7.68 -10.08
N GLU A 266 -1.46 7.90 -11.21
CA GLU A 266 -0.34 8.84 -11.32
C GLU A 266 -0.80 10.16 -11.95
N TYR A 267 -0.83 11.23 -11.14
CA TYR A 267 -1.24 12.58 -11.58
C TYR A 267 -0.13 13.43 -12.18
N ASN A 268 1.12 13.00 -11.97
CA ASN A 268 2.34 13.71 -12.37
C ASN A 268 3.23 12.80 -13.21
N VAL A 269 2.69 12.26 -14.31
CA VAL A 269 3.46 11.37 -15.19
C VAL A 269 4.47 12.21 -15.97
N ARG A 270 5.75 12.06 -15.63
CA ARG A 270 6.86 12.50 -16.48
C ARG A 270 7.43 11.26 -17.16
N SER A 271 7.46 11.26 -18.48
CA SER A 271 8.18 10.24 -19.25
C SER A 271 9.64 10.24 -18.81
N MET A 272 10.07 9.13 -18.22
CA MET A 272 11.47 8.91 -17.86
C MET A 272 12.02 7.85 -18.78
N LYS A 273 12.91 8.27 -19.67
CA LYS A 273 13.59 7.33 -20.58
C LYS A 273 14.38 6.27 -19.83
N ARG A 274 15.02 6.65 -18.72
CA ARG A 274 15.85 5.76 -17.89
C ARG A 274 15.52 5.93 -16.41
N ASN A 275 15.35 4.82 -15.72
CA ASN A 275 15.07 4.76 -14.29
C ASN A 275 16.37 4.66 -13.47
N GLY A 276 16.36 5.19 -12.25
CA GLY A 276 17.49 5.08 -11.31
C GLY A 276 17.55 3.71 -10.62
N PRO A 277 18.67 3.41 -9.91
CA PRO A 277 18.89 2.11 -9.26
C PRO A 277 17.92 1.80 -8.11
N ALA A 278 17.21 2.81 -7.58
CA ALA A 278 16.18 2.62 -6.58
C ALA A 278 14.87 2.05 -7.14
N VAL A 279 14.67 2.05 -8.47
CA VAL A 279 13.49 1.48 -9.10
C VAL A 279 13.73 -0.01 -9.34
N CYS A 280 12.86 -0.85 -8.82
CA CYS A 280 12.92 -2.30 -8.96
C CYS A 280 11.86 -2.81 -9.94
N PHE A 281 12.31 -3.58 -10.94
CA PHE A 281 11.48 -4.33 -11.88
C PHE A 281 11.57 -5.81 -11.53
N TYR A 282 10.67 -6.23 -10.65
CA TYR A 282 10.67 -7.56 -10.08
C TYR A 282 10.19 -8.63 -11.07
N ARG A 283 11.05 -9.63 -11.28
CA ARG A 283 10.70 -10.92 -11.88
C ARG A 283 10.68 -11.95 -10.77
N ARG A 284 9.71 -12.87 -10.80
CA ARG A 284 9.62 -13.92 -9.78
C ARG A 284 10.93 -14.70 -9.72
N PHE A 285 11.53 -14.76 -8.55
CA PHE A 285 12.62 -15.67 -8.23
C PHE A 285 12.52 -16.14 -6.79
N TRP A 286 13.14 -17.29 -6.56
CA TRP A 286 13.34 -17.92 -5.27
C TRP A 286 14.83 -17.97 -4.99
N ILE A 287 15.27 -17.48 -3.83
CA ILE A 287 16.63 -17.62 -3.33
C ILE A 287 17.02 -19.10 -3.33
N ALA A 288 16.09 -19.98 -2.96
CA ALA A 288 16.27 -21.43 -3.00
C ALA A 288 16.71 -22.00 -4.36
N ASP A 289 16.43 -21.30 -5.47
CA ASP A 289 16.83 -21.73 -6.83
C ASP A 289 18.27 -21.30 -7.20
N THR A 290 18.90 -20.43 -6.39
CA THR A 290 20.17 -19.79 -6.70
C THR A 290 21.29 -20.11 -5.71
N LEU A 291 20.99 -20.86 -4.64
CA LEU A 291 21.97 -21.18 -3.61
C LEU A 291 23.11 -22.07 -4.14
N PRO A 292 24.37 -21.69 -3.90
CA PRO A 292 25.51 -22.60 -4.01
C PRO A 292 25.42 -23.76 -3.02
N GLU A 293 26.07 -24.90 -3.33
CA GLU A 293 26.06 -26.08 -2.45
C GLU A 293 26.69 -25.81 -1.08
N ASP A 294 27.65 -24.88 -0.99
CA ASP A 294 28.36 -24.46 0.22
C ASP A 294 27.75 -23.22 0.90
N SER A 295 26.55 -22.81 0.48
CA SER A 295 25.85 -21.68 1.09
C SER A 295 25.56 -21.91 2.58
N VAL A 296 25.55 -20.82 3.35
CA VAL A 296 25.06 -20.83 4.75
C VAL A 296 23.61 -21.29 4.86
N PHE A 297 22.83 -21.19 3.77
CA PHE A 297 21.45 -21.67 3.68
C PHE A 297 21.33 -23.12 3.18
N SER A 298 22.44 -23.84 3.01
CA SER A 298 22.45 -25.20 2.41
C SER A 298 21.57 -26.19 3.18
N GLU A 299 21.50 -26.07 4.51
CA GLU A 299 20.67 -26.91 5.39
C GLU A 299 19.29 -26.32 5.70
N THR A 300 18.97 -25.13 5.19
CA THR A 300 17.69 -24.45 5.42
C THR A 300 16.54 -25.14 4.69
N HIS A 301 15.40 -25.26 5.37
CA HIS A 301 14.14 -25.63 4.73
C HIS A 301 13.40 -24.39 4.23
N PHE A 302 13.11 -24.33 2.94
CA PHE A 302 12.40 -23.21 2.30
C PHE A 302 10.91 -23.51 2.16
N TYR A 303 10.08 -22.57 2.61
CA TYR A 303 8.62 -22.59 2.49
C TYR A 303 8.20 -21.43 1.58
N LEU A 304 7.89 -21.76 0.33
CA LEU A 304 7.49 -20.82 -0.71
C LEU A 304 6.02 -20.46 -0.55
N SER A 305 5.73 -19.18 -0.40
CA SER A 305 4.38 -18.67 -0.16
C SER A 305 4.05 -17.45 -1.03
N GLY A 306 2.77 -17.13 -1.15
CA GLY A 306 2.31 -15.89 -1.76
C GLY A 306 2.55 -14.68 -0.86
N GLU A 307 2.67 -13.48 -1.43
CA GLU A 307 2.79 -12.22 -0.67
C GLU A 307 1.64 -12.00 0.36
N THR A 308 0.49 -12.65 0.19
CA THR A 308 -0.64 -12.53 1.13
C THR A 308 -0.32 -13.02 2.54
N LEU A 309 0.58 -14.01 2.68
CA LEU A 309 1.07 -14.46 3.99
C LEU A 309 1.79 -13.32 4.73
N PHE A 310 2.37 -12.37 4.01
CA PHE A 310 3.02 -11.20 4.60
C PHE A 310 2.04 -10.08 4.95
N HIS A 311 0.90 -9.99 4.25
CA HIS A 311 0.01 -8.82 4.30
C HIS A 311 -1.24 -8.99 5.20
N GLY A 312 -1.29 -10.02 6.04
CA GLY A 312 -2.42 -10.30 6.93
C GLY A 312 -2.43 -9.56 8.27
N ALA A 313 -3.57 -9.62 8.96
CA ALA A 313 -3.72 -9.11 10.32
C ALA A 313 -3.26 -10.15 11.36
N ALA A 314 -2.65 -9.68 12.45
CA ALA A 314 -2.09 -10.52 13.51
C ALA A 314 -3.08 -11.54 14.11
N GLY A 315 -2.63 -12.79 14.25
CA GLY A 315 -3.20 -13.79 15.16
C GLY A 315 -2.57 -13.70 16.57
N SER A 316 -2.51 -14.83 17.29
CA SER A 316 -1.69 -14.92 18.51
C SER A 316 -0.22 -14.67 18.15
N LEU A 317 0.45 -13.78 18.89
CA LEU A 317 1.84 -13.38 18.65
C LEU A 317 2.82 -13.99 19.66
N SER A 318 2.36 -14.93 20.48
CA SER A 318 3.18 -15.59 21.49
C SER A 318 3.23 -17.11 21.34
N GLU A 319 2.26 -17.74 20.67
CA GLU A 319 2.12 -19.20 20.60
C GLU A 319 2.57 -19.71 19.21
N PHE A 320 3.66 -20.49 19.17
CA PHE A 320 4.21 -21.06 17.93
C PHE A 320 4.64 -22.54 18.07
N PRO A 321 3.73 -23.45 18.48
CA PRO A 321 4.08 -24.84 18.72
C PRO A 321 4.55 -25.61 17.48
N LYS A 322 3.98 -25.36 16.28
CA LYS A 322 4.37 -26.05 15.04
C LYS A 322 5.71 -25.59 14.51
N ILE A 323 6.00 -24.29 14.58
CA ILE A 323 7.33 -23.77 14.24
C ILE A 323 8.37 -24.33 15.21
N THR A 324 8.05 -24.40 16.52
CA THR A 324 8.97 -24.95 17.53
C THR A 324 9.23 -26.44 17.30
N GLU A 325 8.20 -27.22 16.99
CA GLU A 325 8.31 -28.63 16.60
C GLU A 325 9.20 -28.78 15.37
N LEU A 326 8.96 -27.99 14.32
CA LEU A 326 9.74 -28.01 13.09
C LEU A 326 11.23 -27.70 13.32
N LEU A 327 11.56 -26.67 14.10
CA LEU A 327 12.93 -26.29 14.43
C LEU A 327 13.62 -27.26 15.43
N THR A 328 12.91 -28.29 15.90
CA THR A 328 13.53 -29.41 16.59
C THR A 328 14.14 -30.41 15.60
N ASP A 329 13.52 -30.57 14.44
CA ASP A 329 13.96 -31.49 13.38
C ASP A 329 14.95 -30.84 12.40
N VAL A 330 14.90 -29.51 12.26
CA VAL A 330 15.74 -28.75 11.32
C VAL A 330 16.40 -27.56 12.02
N VAL A 331 17.59 -27.19 11.56
CA VAL A 331 18.33 -26.06 12.16
C VAL A 331 17.69 -24.73 11.80
N SER A 332 17.27 -24.56 10.55
CA SER A 332 16.69 -23.31 10.07
C SER A 332 15.61 -23.48 9.02
N VAL A 333 14.75 -22.46 8.97
CA VAL A 333 13.58 -22.36 8.09
C VAL A 333 13.55 -20.96 7.47
N ALA A 334 13.33 -20.89 6.17
CA ALA A 334 13.04 -19.65 5.47
C ALA A 334 11.61 -19.69 4.94
N VAL A 335 10.80 -18.69 5.30
CA VAL A 335 9.50 -18.45 4.66
C VAL A 335 9.73 -17.42 3.58
N GLU A 336 9.69 -17.83 2.32
CA GLU A 336 10.02 -17.01 1.17
C GLU A 336 8.76 -16.62 0.40
N LEU A 337 8.62 -15.34 0.05
CA LEU A 337 7.46 -14.79 -0.66
C LEU A 337 7.68 -14.84 -2.17
N ASP A 338 6.63 -14.98 -2.98
CA ASP A 338 6.70 -14.92 -4.44
C ASP A 338 6.88 -13.50 -5.02
N GLY A 339 7.07 -12.51 -4.15
CA GLY A 339 7.24 -11.10 -4.47
C GLY A 339 8.32 -10.42 -3.63
N LEU A 340 8.21 -9.10 -3.50
CA LEU A 340 9.14 -8.25 -2.75
C LEU A 340 8.39 -7.17 -1.99
N VAL A 341 8.79 -6.94 -0.75
CA VAL A 341 8.21 -5.92 0.11
C VAL A 341 9.20 -4.78 0.28
N ALA A 342 8.72 -3.56 0.11
CA ALA A 342 9.51 -2.34 0.28
C ALA A 342 9.11 -1.67 1.60
N TYR A 343 10.09 -1.25 2.39
CA TYR A 343 9.81 -0.42 3.56
C TYR A 343 10.01 1.06 3.25
N PRO A 344 9.15 1.96 3.77
CA PRO A 344 9.29 3.41 3.58
C PRO A 344 10.62 3.98 4.10
N TYR A 345 11.24 3.31 5.08
CA TYR A 345 12.52 3.70 5.70
C TYR A 345 13.74 2.99 5.08
N ALA A 346 13.54 2.02 4.18
CA ALA A 346 14.65 1.29 3.58
C ALA A 346 15.40 2.15 2.56
N GLN A 347 16.72 1.93 2.45
CA GLN A 347 17.51 2.51 1.37
C GLN A 347 17.06 1.93 0.03
N GLY A 348 17.08 2.75 -1.02
CA GLY A 348 16.61 2.35 -2.35
C GLY A 348 17.33 1.10 -2.86
N GLY A 349 16.55 0.07 -3.20
CA GLY A 349 17.06 -1.21 -3.70
C GLY A 349 17.07 -2.35 -2.66
N SER A 350 16.79 -2.08 -1.38
CA SER A 350 16.64 -3.13 -0.36
C SER A 350 15.16 -3.50 -0.14
N PHE A 351 14.87 -4.80 -0.15
CA PHE A 351 13.53 -5.35 -0.06
C PHE A 351 13.48 -6.55 0.88
N ALA A 352 12.36 -6.72 1.59
CA ALA A 352 12.07 -7.98 2.27
C ALA A 352 11.60 -9.02 1.24
N LYS A 353 12.09 -10.23 1.41
CA LYS A 353 11.74 -11.43 0.65
C LYS A 353 11.01 -12.46 1.51
N GLY A 354 10.89 -12.20 2.81
CA GLY A 354 10.16 -13.02 3.77
C GLY A 354 10.82 -13.00 5.15
N ILE A 355 10.69 -14.08 5.92
CA ILE A 355 11.32 -14.23 7.23
C ILE A 355 12.23 -15.45 7.27
N TYR A 356 13.21 -15.41 8.16
CA TYR A 356 14.13 -16.50 8.45
C TYR A 356 14.10 -16.81 9.94
N LEU A 357 14.02 -18.10 10.26
CA LEU A 357 14.02 -18.62 11.62
C LEU A 357 15.16 -19.62 11.79
N GLU A 358 15.91 -19.51 12.88
CA GLU A 358 17.04 -20.39 13.16
C GLU A 358 17.16 -20.70 14.64
N ARG A 359 17.30 -21.98 14.95
CA ARG A 359 17.57 -22.44 16.30
C ARG A 359 19.05 -22.28 16.63
N GLN A 360 19.31 -21.59 17.73
CA GLN A 360 20.63 -21.33 18.27
C GLN A 360 21.09 -22.50 19.18
N GLU A 361 22.39 -22.57 19.46
CA GLU A 361 22.98 -23.64 20.29
C GLU A 361 22.40 -23.70 21.72
N ASP A 362 22.00 -22.55 22.27
CA ASP A 362 21.41 -22.43 23.60
C ASP A 362 19.89 -22.77 23.63
N GLY A 363 19.33 -23.14 22.48
CA GLY A 363 17.92 -23.46 22.31
C GLY A 363 17.01 -22.25 22.04
N SER A 364 17.55 -21.02 22.03
CA SER A 364 16.81 -19.85 21.57
C SER A 364 16.56 -19.92 20.06
N ILE A 365 15.59 -19.14 19.58
CA ILE A 365 15.21 -19.04 18.17
C ILE A 365 15.44 -17.60 17.74
N LEU A 366 16.28 -17.42 16.73
CA LEU A 366 16.41 -16.17 15.98
C LEU A 366 15.21 -16.05 15.04
N LEU A 367 14.51 -14.92 15.08
CA LEU A 367 13.53 -14.51 14.08
C LEU A 367 14.01 -13.22 13.41
N THR A 368 14.24 -13.30 12.10
CA THR A 368 14.78 -12.19 11.32
C THR A 368 14.15 -12.10 9.92
N GLU A 369 14.48 -11.04 9.20
CA GLU A 369 14.07 -10.84 7.81
C GLU A 369 15.00 -11.56 6.85
N LEU A 370 14.40 -12.22 5.85
CA LEU A 370 15.09 -12.63 4.63
C LEU A 370 15.07 -11.44 3.67
N ALA A 371 16.23 -10.87 3.37
CA ALA A 371 16.36 -9.62 2.62
C ALA A 371 17.04 -9.85 1.26
N VAL A 372 16.68 -9.00 0.31
CA VAL A 372 17.22 -8.95 -1.06
C VAL A 372 17.63 -7.52 -1.38
N GLU A 373 18.77 -7.38 -2.03
CA GLU A 373 19.16 -6.16 -2.74
C GLU A 373 18.87 -6.35 -4.23
N GLN A 374 18.14 -5.43 -4.85
CA GLN A 374 17.79 -5.47 -6.26
C GLN A 374 17.76 -4.06 -6.87
N HIS A 375 18.41 -3.91 -8.03
CA HIS A 375 18.47 -2.66 -8.79
C HIS A 375 17.99 -2.89 -10.22
N GLY A 376 16.94 -2.18 -10.63
CA GLY A 376 16.31 -2.41 -11.92
C GLY A 376 15.82 -3.86 -12.03
N LEU A 377 16.28 -4.55 -13.06
CA LEU A 377 15.96 -5.96 -13.32
C LEU A 377 16.85 -6.98 -12.58
N ARG A 378 17.94 -6.55 -11.93
CA ARG A 378 19.00 -7.45 -11.43
C ARG A 378 18.99 -7.54 -9.90
N PRO A 379 18.79 -8.73 -9.32
CA PRO A 379 19.11 -8.98 -7.91
C PRO A 379 20.63 -8.88 -7.71
N ALA A 380 21.08 -8.02 -6.81
CA ALA A 380 22.49 -7.79 -6.51
C ALA A 380 23.00 -8.63 -5.33
N GLY A 381 22.10 -9.11 -4.47
CA GLY A 381 22.45 -9.94 -3.32
C GLY A 381 21.24 -10.33 -2.49
N PHE A 382 21.44 -11.29 -1.59
CA PHE A 382 20.45 -11.68 -0.59
C PHE A 382 21.14 -12.12 0.69
N GLY A 383 20.40 -12.11 1.79
CA GLY A 383 20.91 -12.54 3.09
C GLY A 383 19.84 -12.42 4.16
N ILE A 384 20.28 -12.48 5.42
CA ILE A 384 19.43 -12.22 6.58
C ILE A 384 19.89 -10.95 7.28
N THR A 385 18.94 -10.24 7.87
CA THR A 385 19.25 -9.06 8.70
C THR A 385 19.51 -9.47 10.16
N ARG A 386 19.89 -8.52 11.02
CA ARG A 386 19.85 -8.74 12.48
C ARG A 386 18.40 -8.82 12.93
N GLY A 387 18.09 -9.85 13.72
CA GLY A 387 16.74 -10.14 14.20
C GLY A 387 16.57 -10.02 15.70
N VAL A 388 15.51 -10.64 16.20
CA VAL A 388 15.18 -10.72 17.62
C VAL A 388 15.18 -12.19 18.06
N TYR A 389 15.53 -12.44 19.31
CA TYR A 389 15.70 -13.77 19.86
C TYR A 389 14.58 -14.12 20.84
N TYR A 390 14.11 -15.36 20.75
CA TYR A 390 13.01 -15.87 21.56
C TYR A 390 13.40 -17.19 22.21
N MET A 391 13.03 -17.38 23.47
CA MET A 391 13.13 -18.65 24.16
C MET A 391 11.75 -19.34 24.13
N PRO A 392 11.61 -20.50 23.46
CA PRO A 392 10.38 -21.27 23.49
C PRO A 392 10.20 -21.97 24.84
N SER A 393 8.96 -22.06 25.32
CA SER A 393 8.55 -22.93 26.42
C SER A 393 8.22 -24.34 25.92
N GLU A 394 8.01 -25.29 26.83
CA GLU A 394 7.54 -26.64 26.50
C GLU A 394 6.17 -26.64 25.80
N GLU A 395 5.36 -25.62 26.02
CA GLU A 395 4.00 -25.46 25.47
C GLU A 395 4.00 -24.73 24.10
N GLY A 396 5.16 -24.27 23.64
CA GLY A 396 5.31 -23.54 22.38
C GLY A 396 5.17 -22.01 22.51
N ASP A 397 5.01 -21.49 23.74
CA ASP A 397 5.03 -20.04 23.99
C ASP A 397 6.43 -19.47 23.83
N TRP A 398 6.57 -18.38 23.07
CA TRP A 398 7.83 -17.68 22.85
C TRP A 398 7.93 -16.47 23.76
N LYS A 399 9.05 -16.36 24.47
CA LYS A 399 9.40 -15.17 25.26
C LYS A 399 10.64 -14.53 24.68
N GLN A 400 10.54 -13.26 24.31
CA GLN A 400 11.69 -12.50 23.85
C GLN A 400 12.78 -12.49 24.95
N ILE A 401 14.02 -12.72 24.54
CA ILE A 401 15.20 -12.64 25.40
C ILE A 401 16.18 -11.62 24.83
N SER A 402 17.00 -11.01 25.69
CA SER A 402 18.10 -10.17 25.23
C SER A 402 19.25 -11.06 24.76
N HIS A 403 19.86 -10.68 23.64
CA HIS A 403 20.95 -11.42 23.01
C HIS A 403 22.00 -10.45 22.46
N PRO A 404 23.31 -10.74 22.54
CA PRO A 404 24.36 -9.80 22.11
C PRO A 404 24.27 -9.35 20.64
N GLU A 405 23.67 -10.19 19.79
CA GLU A 405 23.53 -9.94 18.35
C GLU A 405 22.14 -9.38 17.96
N GLU A 406 21.24 -9.19 18.93
CA GLU A 406 19.88 -8.69 18.67
C GLU A 406 19.88 -7.34 17.94
N CYS A 407 18.90 -7.11 17.08
CA CYS A 407 18.80 -5.88 16.31
C CYS A 407 18.58 -4.66 17.24
N ASP A 408 19.35 -3.61 17.01
CA ASP A 408 19.33 -2.36 17.79
C ASP A 408 18.73 -1.18 16.99
N CYS A 409 18.00 -1.47 15.91
CA CYS A 409 17.53 -0.44 14.98
C CYS A 409 16.42 0.47 15.54
N GLY A 410 15.82 0.11 16.67
CA GLY A 410 14.73 0.88 17.30
C GLY A 410 13.37 0.81 16.58
N HIS A 411 13.23 -0.01 15.53
CA HIS A 411 11.97 -0.18 14.79
C HIS A 411 11.17 -1.38 15.34
N GLU A 412 10.63 -1.26 16.55
CA GLU A 412 9.87 -2.35 17.19
C GLU A 412 8.68 -2.82 16.34
N THR A 413 8.08 -1.93 15.55
CA THR A 413 6.98 -2.24 14.64
C THR A 413 7.39 -3.19 13.51
N HIS A 414 8.61 -3.07 12.99
CA HIS A 414 9.19 -3.98 12.00
C HIS A 414 9.39 -5.37 12.59
N HIS A 415 10.01 -5.46 13.75
CA HIS A 415 10.23 -6.75 14.43
C HIS A 415 8.92 -7.41 14.86
N ARG A 416 7.94 -6.64 15.34
CA ARG A 416 6.60 -7.13 15.64
C ARG A 416 5.90 -7.67 14.39
N HIS A 417 6.15 -7.07 13.22
CA HIS A 417 5.60 -7.59 11.97
C HIS A 417 6.17 -8.97 11.60
N HIS A 418 7.45 -9.25 11.88
CA HIS A 418 7.99 -10.60 11.68
C HIS A 418 7.25 -11.66 12.51
N LEU A 419 6.82 -11.32 13.74
CA LEU A 419 5.97 -12.21 14.54
C LEU A 419 4.59 -12.42 13.91
N VAL A 420 4.03 -11.41 13.25
CA VAL A 420 2.77 -11.55 12.50
C VAL A 420 2.95 -12.55 11.35
N VAL A 421 4.04 -12.42 10.59
CA VAL A 421 4.37 -13.35 9.50
C VAL A 421 4.60 -14.77 10.05
N ALA A 422 5.31 -14.91 11.18
CA ALA A 422 5.48 -16.19 11.86
C ALA A 422 4.14 -16.78 12.31
N SER A 423 3.20 -15.96 12.78
CA SER A 423 1.85 -16.40 13.18
C SER A 423 1.06 -16.94 11.99
N HIS A 424 1.15 -16.28 10.83
CA HIS A 424 0.54 -16.81 9.61
C HIS A 424 1.19 -18.11 9.17
N PHE A 425 2.52 -18.21 9.26
CA PHE A 425 3.25 -19.42 8.94
C PHE A 425 2.87 -20.59 9.89
N GLU A 426 2.76 -20.33 11.19
CA GLU A 426 2.29 -21.29 12.20
C GLU A 426 0.90 -21.84 11.83
N ASN A 427 -0.03 -20.97 11.45
CA ASN A 427 -1.38 -21.37 11.03
C ASN A 427 -1.36 -22.21 9.74
N ALA A 428 -0.52 -21.84 8.77
CA ALA A 428 -0.37 -22.57 7.52
C ALA A 428 0.29 -23.96 7.71
N LEU A 429 1.21 -24.08 8.68
CA LEU A 429 1.74 -25.39 9.12
C LEU A 429 0.64 -26.23 9.78
N ALA A 430 -0.15 -25.63 10.68
CA ALA A 430 -1.23 -26.33 11.38
C ALA A 430 -2.35 -26.80 10.46
N SER A 431 -2.63 -26.05 9.38
CA SER A 431 -3.63 -26.42 8.37
C SER A 431 -3.12 -27.42 7.32
N GLY A 432 -1.81 -27.70 7.30
CA GLY A 432 -1.19 -28.58 6.30
C GLY A 432 -1.14 -27.96 4.90
N GLU A 433 -1.05 -26.62 4.80
CA GLU A 433 -1.08 -25.89 3.54
C GLU A 433 0.14 -26.16 2.64
N PHE A 434 1.28 -26.50 3.24
CA PHE A 434 2.54 -26.70 2.52
C PHE A 434 2.74 -28.15 2.08
N THR A 435 3.11 -28.30 0.81
CA THR A 435 3.49 -29.60 0.23
C THR A 435 4.98 -29.62 -0.13
N ASN A 436 5.65 -30.74 0.09
CA ASN A 436 7.04 -30.90 -0.33
C ASN A 436 7.11 -31.02 -1.86
N VAL A 437 7.86 -30.11 -2.49
CA VAL A 437 7.97 -30.06 -3.96
C VAL A 437 9.37 -30.46 -4.43
N ARG A 438 10.40 -30.20 -3.62
CA ARG A 438 11.80 -30.60 -3.86
C ARG A 438 12.50 -30.85 -2.52
N LYS A 439 13.71 -31.39 -2.56
CA LYS A 439 14.54 -31.58 -1.35
C LYS A 439 14.61 -30.25 -0.58
N ARG A 440 14.13 -30.26 0.67
CA ARG A 440 14.08 -29.10 1.58
C ARG A 440 13.25 -27.90 1.09
N ILE A 441 12.44 -28.06 0.04
CA ILE A 441 11.59 -26.99 -0.49
C ILE A 441 10.13 -27.43 -0.45
N PHE A 442 9.32 -26.60 0.19
CA PHE A 442 7.89 -26.78 0.39
C PHE A 442 7.17 -25.58 -0.22
N ALA A 443 5.96 -25.76 -0.72
CA ALA A 443 5.18 -24.67 -1.32
C ALA A 443 3.72 -24.74 -0.92
N SER A 444 3.12 -23.56 -0.69
CA SER A 444 1.68 -23.44 -0.49
C SER A 444 0.93 -23.64 -1.81
N GLU A 445 -0.36 -23.92 -1.73
CA GLU A 445 -1.21 -24.11 -2.89
C GLU A 445 -1.23 -22.86 -3.79
N GLY A 446 -1.17 -23.06 -5.11
CA GLY A 446 -1.25 -21.96 -6.10
C GLY A 446 0.05 -21.18 -6.33
N VAL A 447 1.09 -21.39 -5.52
CA VAL A 447 2.38 -20.72 -5.69
C VAL A 447 3.17 -21.36 -6.83
N THR A 448 3.75 -20.52 -7.70
CA THR A 448 4.66 -21.02 -8.75
C THR A 448 6.03 -21.35 -8.17
N VAL A 449 6.35 -22.64 -8.11
CA VAL A 449 7.51 -23.17 -7.38
C VAL A 449 8.87 -23.01 -8.07
N THR A 450 8.91 -22.35 -9.23
CA THR A 450 10.12 -22.10 -10.01
C THR A 450 10.28 -20.61 -10.30
N SER A 451 11.53 -20.16 -10.23
CA SER A 451 11.95 -18.84 -10.67
C SER A 451 11.72 -18.63 -12.17
N ASP A 452 11.62 -17.36 -12.57
CA ASP A 452 11.68 -16.96 -13.97
C ASP A 452 13.09 -17.32 -14.52
N PRO A 453 13.19 -18.09 -15.62
CA PRO A 453 14.50 -18.50 -16.14
C PRO A 453 15.43 -17.33 -16.47
N ALA A 454 14.87 -16.19 -16.89
CA ALA A 454 15.67 -15.04 -17.30
C ALA A 454 16.37 -14.36 -16.11
N VAL A 455 15.76 -14.32 -14.92
CA VAL A 455 16.44 -13.78 -13.74
C VAL A 455 17.49 -14.74 -13.21
N ILE A 456 17.28 -16.06 -13.33
CA ILE A 456 18.31 -17.06 -13.00
C ILE A 456 19.53 -16.92 -13.92
N GLU A 457 19.33 -16.66 -15.21
CA GLU A 457 20.43 -16.40 -16.15
C GLU A 457 21.20 -15.14 -15.78
N ILE A 458 20.50 -14.05 -15.43
CA ILE A 458 21.11 -12.80 -14.95
C ILE A 458 21.97 -13.06 -13.71
N MET A 459 21.43 -13.72 -12.69
CA MET A 459 22.16 -13.97 -11.44
C MET A 459 23.42 -14.83 -11.66
N LYS A 460 23.35 -15.83 -12.55
CA LYS A 460 24.52 -16.65 -12.92
C LYS A 460 25.61 -15.86 -13.63
N LEU A 461 25.26 -14.87 -14.45
CA LEU A 461 26.24 -14.04 -15.16
C LEU A 461 26.99 -13.09 -14.21
N GLU A 462 26.35 -12.64 -13.13
CA GLU A 462 26.99 -11.74 -12.14
C GLU A 462 27.97 -12.48 -11.22
N ASP A 463 27.69 -13.74 -10.85
CA ASP A 463 28.64 -14.60 -10.13
C ASP A 463 29.93 -14.85 -10.94
N MET A 464 29.81 -14.92 -12.27
CA MET A 464 30.98 -15.04 -13.16
C MET A 464 31.86 -13.79 -13.18
N VAL A 465 31.29 -12.59 -12.96
CA VAL A 465 32.04 -11.32 -12.96
C VAL A 465 32.68 -11.03 -11.60
N THR A 466 32.09 -11.51 -10.51
CA THR A 466 32.61 -11.32 -9.14
C THR A 466 33.68 -12.35 -8.75
N SER A 467 33.67 -13.54 -9.35
CA SER A 467 34.68 -14.59 -9.11
C SER A 467 36.06 -14.35 -9.75
N GLU A 468 36.22 -13.28 -10.56
CA GLU A 468 37.52 -12.88 -11.16
C GLU A 468 38.28 -11.79 -10.38
N LYS A 469 37.96 -11.54 -9.10
CA LYS A 469 38.72 -10.62 -8.23
C LYS A 469 39.45 -11.29 -7.08
#